data_AF-A0A7C9RD51-F1
#
_entry.id   AF-A0A7C9RD51-F1
#
_cell.length_a   1.000
_cell.length_b   1.000
_cell.length_c   1.000
_cell.angle_alpha   90.00
_cell.angle_beta   90.00
_cell.angle_gamma   90.00
#
_symmetry.space_group_name_H-M   'P 1'
#
loop_
_entity.id
_entity.type
_entity.pdbx_description
1 polymer ?
#
loop_
_entity_poly.entity_id
_entity_poly.type
_entity_poly.pdbx_seq_one_letter_code
_entity_poly.pdbx_strand_id
1 'polypeptide(L)'
;GIWIGTPVNLTRERESGELERRMPEIRHPHLVLWGERDGWIPPTDLRAMAAAMPDCRLVVVPGIGHSMNLELPALYAGYLGAWFGGLAS
;
A
#
# COMPACT_ATOMS: atom_id res chain seq x y z
N GLY A 1 -8.04 22.48 -4.79
CA GLY A 1 -8.19 21.53 -5.90
C GLY A 1 -7.29 20.34 -5.66
N ILE A 2 -7.78 19.13 -5.98
CA ILE A 2 -7.07 17.83 -5.84
C ILE A 2 -5.63 17.83 -6.39
N TRP A 3 -5.32 18.69 -7.35
CA TRP A 3 -3.99 18.77 -7.98
C TRP A 3 -2.91 19.51 -7.16
N ILE A 4 -3.28 20.40 -6.24
CA ILE A 4 -2.30 21.14 -5.40
C ILE A 4 -2.41 20.73 -3.93
N GLY A 5 -3.63 20.53 -3.44
CA GLY A 5 -3.84 20.21 -2.02
C GLY A 5 -3.27 18.85 -1.62
N THR A 6 -3.44 17.83 -2.48
CA THR A 6 -2.99 16.47 -2.17
C THR A 6 -1.47 16.37 -2.05
N PRO A 7 -0.66 16.84 -3.02
CA PRO A 7 0.80 16.85 -2.85
C PRO A 7 1.26 17.63 -1.62
N VAL A 8 0.70 18.81 -1.35
CA VAL A 8 1.07 19.64 -0.20
C VAL A 8 0.80 18.93 1.13
N ASN A 9 -0.39 18.31 1.26
CA ASN A 9 -0.76 17.62 2.49
C ASN A 9 0.07 16.35 2.71
N LEU A 10 0.35 15.59 1.64
CA LEU A 10 1.19 14.39 1.73
C LEU A 10 2.64 14.74 2.09
N THR A 11 3.20 15.82 1.55
CA THR A 11 4.53 16.31 1.95
C THR A 11 4.55 16.71 3.41
N ARG A 12 3.57 17.49 3.88
CA ARG A 12 3.47 17.90 5.29
C ARG A 12 3.34 16.70 6.22
N GLU A 13 2.58 15.70 5.82
CA GLU A 13 2.43 14.48 6.62
C GLU A 13 3.73 13.68 6.68
N ARG A 14 4.43 13.54 5.54
CA ARG A 14 5.75 12.90 5.51
C ARG A 14 6.76 13.64 6.40
N GLU A 15 6.74 14.97 6.39
CA GLU A 15 7.61 15.81 7.23
C GLU A 15 7.25 15.69 8.72
N SER A 16 5.97 15.55 9.05
CA SER A 16 5.51 15.38 10.44
C SER A 16 5.95 14.02 11.01
N GLY A 17 5.98 12.98 10.17
CA GLY A 17 6.24 11.60 10.55
C GLY A 17 5.19 11.03 11.51
N GLU A 18 4.03 11.68 11.65
CA GLU A 18 3.01 11.31 12.61
C GLU A 18 2.36 9.97 12.25
N LEU A 19 2.02 9.78 10.98
CA LEU A 19 1.49 8.51 10.48
C LEU A 19 2.47 7.37 10.72
N GLU A 20 3.76 7.57 10.43
CA GLU A 20 4.80 6.54 10.63
C GLU A 20 4.90 6.14 12.11
N ARG A 21 4.87 7.11 13.04
CA ARG A 21 4.86 6.83 14.49
C ARG A 21 3.66 6.01 14.95
N ARG A 22 2.54 6.11 14.23
CA ARG A 22 1.28 5.43 14.55
C ARG A 22 1.10 4.11 13.80
N MET A 23 1.92 3.80 12.81
CA MET A 23 1.90 2.50 12.11
C MET A 23 1.95 1.29 13.07
N PRO A 24 2.73 1.29 14.18
CA PRO A 24 2.71 0.21 15.16
C PRO A 24 1.37 -0.02 15.87
N GLU A 25 0.45 0.96 15.83
CA GLU A 25 -0.91 0.83 16.39
C GLU A 25 -1.82 -0.03 15.51
N ILE A 26 -1.46 -0.26 14.23
CA ILE A 26 -2.22 -1.07 13.28
C ILE A 26 -1.95 -2.55 13.53
N ARG A 27 -2.77 -3.16 14.39
CA ARG A 27 -2.56 -4.55 14.88
C ARG A 27 -3.39 -5.64 14.20
N HIS A 28 -4.39 -5.28 13.39
CA HIS A 28 -5.14 -6.29 12.64
C HIS A 28 -4.29 -6.80 11.45
N PRO A 29 -4.52 -8.03 10.97
CA PRO A 29 -3.91 -8.49 9.73
C PRO A 29 -4.24 -7.53 8.59
N HIS A 30 -3.25 -7.15 7.79
CA HIS A 30 -3.47 -6.33 6.60
C HIS A 30 -2.48 -6.64 5.48
N LEU A 31 -2.96 -6.42 4.25
CA LEU A 31 -2.23 -6.64 3.01
C LEU A 31 -2.00 -5.30 2.33
N VAL A 32 -0.73 -4.99 2.06
CA VAL A 32 -0.30 -3.94 1.15
C VAL A 32 -0.04 -4.60 -0.20
N LEU A 33 -0.86 -4.26 -1.19
CA LEU A 33 -0.74 -4.76 -2.56
C LEU A 33 -0.30 -3.61 -3.47
N TRP A 34 0.81 -3.79 -4.18
CA TRP A 34 1.41 -2.71 -4.96
C TRP A 34 1.97 -3.18 -6.31
N GLY A 35 2.00 -2.29 -7.30
CA GLY A 35 2.61 -2.57 -8.60
C GLY A 35 4.12 -2.31 -8.60
N GLU A 36 4.90 -3.19 -9.23
CA GLU A 36 6.36 -3.04 -9.36
C GLU A 36 6.76 -1.77 -10.14
N ARG A 37 5.97 -1.38 -11.14
CA ARG A 37 6.25 -0.27 -12.06
C ARG A 37 5.56 1.03 -11.63
N ASP A 38 5.19 1.14 -10.36
CA ASP A 38 4.64 2.37 -9.82
C ASP A 38 5.67 3.51 -9.89
N GLY A 39 5.35 4.56 -10.66
CA GLY A 39 6.19 5.74 -10.81
C GLY A 39 5.94 6.86 -9.79
N TRP A 40 4.98 6.68 -8.89
CA TRP A 40 4.54 7.67 -7.90
C TRP A 40 5.08 7.36 -6.51
N ILE A 41 5.02 6.10 -6.07
CA ILE A 41 5.48 5.69 -4.74
C ILE A 41 6.64 4.71 -4.89
N PRO A 42 7.83 5.04 -4.35
CA PRO A 42 9.00 4.19 -4.51
C PRO A 42 8.89 2.91 -3.67
N PRO A 43 9.44 1.78 -4.15
CA PRO A 43 9.40 0.52 -3.41
C PRO A 43 10.03 0.56 -2.01
N THR A 44 10.95 1.49 -1.76
CA THR A 44 11.58 1.69 -0.43
C THR A 44 10.56 2.13 0.61
N ASP A 45 9.62 3.01 0.23
CA ASP A 45 8.63 3.55 1.16
C ASP A 45 7.62 2.46 1.54
N LEU A 46 7.27 1.57 0.61
CA LEU A 46 6.42 0.40 0.87
C LEU A 46 7.08 -0.58 1.85
N ARG A 47 8.38 -0.83 1.70
CA ARG A 47 9.14 -1.72 2.58
C ARG A 47 9.26 -1.14 3.98
N ALA A 48 9.51 0.16 4.09
CA ALA A 48 9.54 0.86 5.37
C ALA A 48 8.18 0.80 6.07
N MET A 49 7.10 1.10 5.34
CA MET A 49 5.73 1.01 5.85
C MET A 49 5.39 -0.40 6.34
N ALA A 50 5.67 -1.43 5.54
CA ALA A 50 5.42 -2.82 5.92
C ALA A 50 6.26 -3.28 7.12
N ALA A 51 7.48 -2.75 7.30
CA ALA A 51 8.32 -3.06 8.45
C ALA A 51 7.85 -2.37 9.74
N ALA A 52 7.21 -1.20 9.64
CA ALA A 52 6.68 -0.45 10.77
C ALA A 52 5.35 -1.01 11.32
N MET A 53 4.62 -1.78 10.49
CA MET A 53 3.31 -2.33 10.84
C MET A 53 3.43 -3.82 11.27
N PRO A 54 3.01 -4.21 12.50
CA PRO A 54 3.29 -5.53 13.08
C PRO A 54 2.74 -6.75 12.33
N ASP A 55 1.59 -6.60 11.66
CA ASP A 55 0.91 -7.70 10.93
C ASP A 55 0.61 -7.29 9.49
N CYS A 56 1.66 -6.82 8.81
CA CYS A 56 1.61 -6.37 7.43
C CYS A 56 2.23 -7.38 6.48
N ARG A 57 1.46 -7.84 5.50
CA ARG A 57 1.99 -8.52 4.31
C ARG A 57 2.15 -7.53 3.18
N LEU A 58 3.35 -7.45 2.60
CA LEU A 58 3.61 -6.68 1.37
C LEU A 58 3.68 -7.62 0.17
N VAL A 59 2.86 -7.38 -0.85
CA VAL A 59 2.91 -8.05 -2.15
C VAL A 59 3.19 -7.01 -3.23
N VAL A 60 4.31 -7.16 -3.92
CA VAL A 60 4.68 -6.36 -5.09
C VAL A 60 4.45 -7.18 -6.34
N VAL A 61 3.58 -6.71 -7.23
CA VAL A 61 3.13 -7.43 -8.42
C VAL A 61 3.95 -6.99 -9.64
N PRO A 62 4.66 -7.93 -10.29
CA PRO A 62 5.49 -7.63 -11.45
C PRO A 62 4.69 -7.02 -12.59
N GLY A 63 5.28 -6.04 -13.26
CA GLY A 63 4.72 -5.49 -14.50
C GLY A 63 3.55 -4.51 -14.37
N ILE A 64 3.08 -4.23 -13.15
CA ILE A 64 1.91 -3.36 -12.88
C ILE A 64 2.34 -2.00 -12.37
N GLY A 65 1.67 -0.94 -12.81
CA GLY A 65 1.85 0.43 -12.34
C GLY A 65 1.05 0.76 -11.08
N HIS A 66 0.65 2.03 -10.98
CA HIS A 66 0.06 2.60 -9.76
C HIS A 66 -1.36 2.10 -9.48
N SER A 67 -2.13 1.82 -10.52
CA SER A 67 -3.57 1.61 -10.41
C SER A 67 -3.92 0.19 -10.82
N MET A 68 -3.48 -0.80 -10.04
CA MET A 68 -3.70 -2.23 -10.34
C MET A 68 -5.17 -2.58 -10.58
N ASN A 69 -6.09 -1.92 -9.86
CA ASN A 69 -7.53 -2.09 -10.02
C ASN A 69 -8.04 -1.65 -11.40
N LEU A 70 -7.31 -0.77 -12.10
CA LEU A 70 -7.61 -0.34 -13.48
C LEU A 70 -6.79 -1.12 -14.51
N GLU A 71 -5.52 -1.43 -14.19
CA GLU A 71 -4.59 -2.08 -15.12
C GLU A 71 -4.85 -3.58 -15.28
N LEU A 72 -5.13 -4.30 -14.19
CA LEU A 72 -5.52 -5.71 -14.20
C LEU A 72 -6.62 -6.00 -13.17
N PRO A 73 -7.88 -5.61 -13.45
CA PRO A 73 -8.99 -5.74 -12.50
C PRO A 73 -9.20 -7.18 -12.00
N ALA A 74 -9.06 -8.17 -12.87
CA ALA A 74 -9.23 -9.58 -12.51
C ALA A 74 -8.15 -10.07 -11.51
N LEU A 75 -6.90 -9.64 -11.70
CA LEU A 75 -5.81 -9.98 -10.78
C LEU A 75 -6.02 -9.29 -9.42
N TYR A 76 -6.38 -8.01 -9.43
CA TYR A 76 -6.72 -7.26 -8.22
C TYR A 76 -7.86 -7.94 -7.43
N ALA A 77 -8.95 -8.28 -8.12
CA ALA A 77 -10.07 -9.00 -7.52
C ALA A 77 -9.66 -10.38 -6.97
N GLY A 78 -8.75 -11.08 -7.66
CA GLY A 78 -8.17 -12.34 -7.18
C GLY A 78 -7.43 -12.19 -5.85
N TYR A 79 -6.60 -11.15 -5.69
CA TYR A 79 -5.93 -10.86 -4.41
C TYR A 79 -6.93 -10.55 -3.29
N LEU A 80 -7.94 -9.73 -3.55
CA LEU A 80 -8.98 -9.43 -2.57
C LEU A 80 -9.75 -10.69 -2.17
N GLY A 81 -10.15 -11.49 -3.15
CA GLY A 81 -10.85 -12.76 -2.92
C GLY A 81 -10.01 -13.74 -2.11
N ALA A 82 -8.72 -13.88 -2.40
CA ALA A 82 -7.82 -14.75 -1.64
C ALA A 82 -7.60 -14.24 -0.20
N TRP A 83 -7.46 -12.93 -0.02
CA TRP A 83 -7.23 -12.32 1.30
C TRP A 83 -8.44 -12.45 2.23
N PHE A 84 -9.64 -12.15 1.73
CA PHE A 84 -10.87 -12.15 2.55
C PHE A 84 -11.63 -13.48 2.52
N GLY A 85 -11.48 -14.27 1.45
CA GLY A 85 -12.20 -15.53 1.27
C GLY A 85 -11.69 -16.66 2.15
N GLY A 86 -10.57 -16.47 2.85
CA GLY A 86 -9.99 -17.49 3.71
C GLY A 86 -9.60 -18.72 2.91
N LEU A 87 -8.46 -18.68 2.21
CA LEU A 87 -7.62 -19.88 2.20
C LEU A 87 -7.14 -20.05 3.65
N ALA A 88 -7.98 -20.70 4.43
CA ALA A 88 -7.68 -21.18 5.76
C ALA A 88 -6.43 -22.07 5.66
N SER A 89 -5.40 -21.68 6.42
CA SER A 89 -4.17 -22.44 6.70
C SER A 89 -3.23 -22.66 5.52
#